data_AF-A0A8C0QJH7-F1
#
_entry.id   AF-A0A8C0QJH7-F1
#
_cell.length_a   1.000
_cell.length_b   1.000
_cell.length_c   1.000
_cell.angle_alpha   90.00
_cell.angle_beta   90.00
_cell.angle_gamma   90.00
#
_symmetry.space_group_name_H-M   'P 1'
#
loop_
_entity.id
_entity.type
_entity.pdbx_description
1 polymer ?
#
loop_
_entity_poly.entity_id
_entity_poly.type
_entity_poly.pdbx_seq_one_letter_code
_entity_poly.pdbx_strand_id
1 'polypeptide(L)'
;MGNQVICCAALCLLGAGESWGRGKNSCPKGVKERTRVTLECEQDFNHDSMYWYRQDPGQGLRLIYYSLVENDAQKGDIPEGYSASRMKKAFFSLTMTSVQKNRQLYISVPVVETQ
;
A
#
# COMPACT_ATOMS: atom_id res chain seq x y z
N MET A 1 18.12 -15.55 19.99
CA MET A 1 17.56 -14.20 20.22
C MET A 1 16.53 -13.97 19.12
N GLY A 2 15.28 -14.35 19.39
CA GLY A 2 14.21 -14.42 18.39
C GLY A 2 13.66 -13.03 18.09
N ASN A 3 13.74 -12.60 16.83
CA ASN A 3 13.20 -11.34 16.37
C ASN A 3 11.72 -11.54 16.02
N GLN A 4 10.85 -11.18 16.96
CA GLN A 4 9.41 -11.36 16.87
C GLN A 4 8.85 -10.48 15.75
N VAL A 5 8.33 -11.14 14.72
CA VAL A 5 7.56 -10.52 13.63
C VAL A 5 6.33 -9.87 14.28
N ILE A 6 6.35 -8.55 14.40
CA ILE A 6 5.18 -7.77 14.83
C ILE A 6 4.17 -7.83 13.69
N CYS A 7 3.35 -8.87 13.74
CA CYS A 7 2.16 -9.03 12.92
C CYS A 7 1.19 -7.89 13.25
N CYS A 8 0.63 -7.26 12.21
CA CYS A 8 -0.22 -6.07 12.27
C CYS A 8 -1.56 -6.33 12.98
N ALA A 9 -1.53 -6.55 14.30
CA ALA A 9 -2.71 -6.74 15.16
C ALA A 9 -2.81 -5.72 16.30
N ALA A 10 -1.89 -4.77 16.44
CA ALA A 10 -1.81 -3.93 17.65
C ALA A 10 -2.53 -2.56 17.58
N LEU A 11 -3.24 -2.23 16.49
CA LEU A 11 -4.12 -1.04 16.42
C LEU A 11 -5.62 -1.38 16.36
N CYS A 12 -6.00 -2.65 16.56
CA CYS A 12 -7.39 -3.08 16.59
C CYS A 12 -8.03 -3.09 18.01
N LEU A 13 -7.37 -2.56 19.05
CA LEU A 13 -7.78 -2.83 20.44
C LEU A 13 -8.59 -1.76 21.18
N LEU A 14 -9.00 -0.64 20.59
CA LEU A 14 -9.92 0.29 21.27
C LEU A 14 -10.92 0.91 20.28
N GLY A 15 -11.94 0.14 19.93
CA GLY A 15 -13.11 0.59 19.17
C GLY A 15 -14.16 -0.50 19.17
N ALA A 16 -14.95 -0.58 20.24
CA ALA A 16 -16.09 -1.49 20.32
C ALA A 16 -17.19 -1.05 19.36
N GLY A 17 -17.78 -2.01 18.64
CA GLY A 17 -19.08 -1.86 18.00
C GLY A 17 -19.07 -1.94 16.49
N GLU A 18 -19.77 -2.96 16.01
CA GLU A 18 -20.43 -3.03 14.70
C GLU A 18 -19.59 -3.54 13.52
N SER A 19 -20.17 -4.53 12.84
CA SER A 19 -19.56 -5.41 11.86
C SER A 19 -19.05 -4.65 10.64
N TRP A 20 -17.75 -4.36 10.63
CA TRP A 20 -17.07 -3.99 9.38
C TRP A 20 -17.12 -5.21 8.46
N GLY A 21 -17.70 -5.01 7.28
CA GLY A 21 -17.96 -6.04 6.29
C GLY A 21 -16.72 -6.87 5.99
N ARG A 22 -16.97 -8.14 5.61
CA ARG A 22 -15.99 -9.08 5.06
C ARG A 22 -15.48 -8.54 3.71
N GLY A 23 -14.72 -7.46 3.76
CA GLY A 23 -14.02 -6.89 2.64
C GLY A 23 -12.57 -7.33 2.62
N LYS A 24 -12.09 -7.76 1.46
CA LYS A 24 -10.74 -8.24 1.21
C LYS A 24 -9.83 -7.05 0.94
N ASN A 25 -9.07 -6.64 1.96
CA ASN A 25 -7.90 -5.75 1.83
C ASN A 25 -6.61 -6.59 1.73
N SER A 26 -6.27 -7.08 0.53
CA SER A 26 -5.04 -7.87 0.38
C SER A 26 -3.83 -7.02 -0.01
N CYS A 27 -2.76 -7.12 0.81
CA CYS A 27 -1.43 -6.56 0.59
C CYS A 27 -0.67 -7.27 -0.55
N PRO A 28 0.42 -6.67 -1.10
CA PRO A 28 0.72 -6.85 -2.51
C PRO A 28 1.19 -8.21 -2.96
N LYS A 29 0.53 -8.69 -4.02
CA LYS A 29 1.05 -9.74 -4.89
C LYS A 29 2.14 -9.13 -5.76
N GLY A 30 3.33 -9.73 -5.75
CA GLY A 30 4.46 -9.25 -6.53
C GLY A 30 4.58 -10.03 -7.84
N VAL A 31 4.38 -9.37 -8.98
CA VAL A 31 4.77 -9.93 -10.28
C VAL A 31 6.22 -9.52 -10.55
N LYS A 32 7.10 -10.49 -10.78
CA LYS A 32 8.51 -10.26 -11.10
C LYS A 32 8.73 -10.45 -12.59
N GLU A 33 9.16 -9.41 -13.26
CA GLU A 33 9.85 -9.50 -14.55
C GLU A 33 11.36 -9.41 -14.31
N ARG A 34 12.19 -9.81 -15.29
CA ARG A 34 13.66 -9.90 -15.14
C ARG A 34 14.32 -8.66 -14.52
N THR A 35 13.72 -7.47 -14.67
CA THR A 35 14.27 -6.19 -14.17
C THR A 35 13.30 -5.36 -13.33
N ARG A 36 12.00 -5.68 -13.33
CA ARG A 36 10.96 -4.87 -12.70
C ARG A 36 10.08 -5.71 -11.79
N VAL A 37 9.58 -5.09 -10.74
CA VAL A 37 8.62 -5.70 -9.83
C VAL A 37 7.42 -4.78 -9.72
N THR A 38 6.24 -5.35 -9.89
CA THR A 38 4.97 -4.65 -9.69
C THR A 38 4.29 -5.22 -8.45
N LEU A 39 3.96 -4.33 -7.52
CA LEU A 39 3.13 -4.58 -6.35
C LEU A 39 1.72 -4.11 -6.68
N GLU A 40 0.72 -4.88 -6.28
CA GLU A 40 -0.69 -4.53 -6.52
C GLU A 40 -1.48 -4.59 -5.22
N CYS A 41 -2.14 -3.50 -4.86
CA CYS A 41 -3.12 -3.46 -3.79
C CYS A 41 -4.50 -3.71 -4.37
N GLU A 42 -5.28 -4.57 -3.71
CA GLU A 42 -6.68 -4.87 -4.04
C GLU A 42 -7.56 -4.48 -2.84
N GLN A 43 -8.65 -3.75 -3.11
CA GLN A 43 -9.69 -3.40 -2.14
C GLN A 43 -11.09 -3.60 -2.74
N ASP A 44 -12.04 -3.90 -1.88
CA ASP A 44 -13.47 -4.06 -2.20
C ASP A 44 -14.38 -3.17 -1.33
N PHE A 45 -13.77 -2.31 -0.50
CA PHE A 45 -14.49 -1.37 0.37
C PHE A 45 -15.02 -0.13 -0.36
N ASN A 46 -14.83 -0.05 -1.69
CA ASN A 46 -15.24 1.08 -2.52
C ASN A 46 -14.66 2.43 -2.00
N HIS A 47 -13.46 2.41 -1.41
CA HIS A 47 -12.76 3.63 -0.99
C HIS A 47 -12.20 4.36 -2.22
N ASP A 48 -12.41 5.67 -2.28
CA ASP A 48 -11.92 6.49 -3.40
C ASP A 48 -10.41 6.68 -3.33
N SER A 49 -9.85 6.84 -2.14
CA SER A 49 -8.43 7.17 -1.97
C SER A 49 -7.57 5.94 -1.64
N MET A 50 -6.43 5.80 -2.31
CA MET A 50 -5.43 4.76 -2.04
C MET A 50 -4.02 5.34 -2.04
N TYR A 51 -3.17 4.81 -1.16
CA TYR A 51 -1.83 5.33 -0.89
C TYR A 51 -0.80 4.20 -0.91
N TRP A 52 0.39 4.51 -1.42
CA TRP A 52 1.58 3.66 -1.38
C TRP A 52 2.65 4.30 -0.51
N TYR A 53 3.06 3.59 0.53
CA TYR A 53 4.13 4.00 1.44
C TYR A 53 5.31 3.05 1.36
N ARG A 54 6.50 3.60 1.59
CA ARG A 54 7.69 2.85 1.93
C ARG A 54 7.95 2.98 3.42
N GLN A 55 8.25 1.87 4.07
CA GLN A 55 8.77 1.86 5.42
C GLN A 55 10.23 1.41 5.39
N ASP A 56 11.13 2.34 5.75
CA ASP A 56 12.55 2.06 5.92
C ASP A 56 12.89 2.05 7.41
N PRO A 57 13.79 1.15 7.87
CA PRO A 57 14.18 1.09 9.27
C PRO A 57 14.62 2.46 9.80
N GLY A 58 13.97 2.94 10.86
CA GLY A 58 14.29 4.20 11.54
C GLY A 58 13.83 5.48 10.83
N GLN A 59 13.15 5.41 9.67
CA GLN A 59 12.79 6.59 8.87
C GLN A 59 11.28 6.88 8.81
N GLY A 60 10.46 6.13 9.56
CA GLY A 60 9.00 6.26 9.52
C GLY A 60 8.39 5.81 8.18
N LEU A 61 7.12 6.15 7.97
CA LEU A 61 6.43 5.95 6.69
C LEU A 61 6.73 7.13 5.77
N ARG A 62 7.04 6.84 4.51
CA ARG A 62 7.26 7.86 3.47
C ARG A 62 6.34 7.60 2.29
N LEU A 63 5.62 8.63 1.85
CA LEU A 63 4.64 8.48 0.78
C LEU A 63 5.36 8.40 -0.56
N ILE A 64 5.07 7.37 -1.34
CA ILE A 64 5.62 7.19 -2.68
C ILE A 64 4.65 7.77 -3.70
N TYR A 65 3.39 7.31 -3.68
CA TYR A 65 2.32 7.71 -4.57
C TYR A 65 0.97 7.63 -3.85
N TYR A 66 0.01 8.42 -4.28
CA TYR A 66 -1.38 8.31 -3.88
C TYR A 66 -2.30 8.48 -5.08
N SER A 67 -3.57 8.17 -4.90
CA SER A 67 -4.60 8.30 -5.92
C SER A 67 -5.93 8.51 -5.24
N LEU A 68 -6.57 9.65 -5.52
CA LEU A 68 -7.89 9.99 -4.97
C LEU A 68 -9.03 9.47 -5.85
N VAL A 69 -8.75 9.28 -7.15
CA VAL A 69 -9.71 8.81 -8.14
C VAL A 69 -9.04 7.87 -9.15
N GLU A 70 -9.85 7.14 -9.91
CA GLU A 70 -9.37 6.31 -11.01
C GLU A 70 -8.64 7.13 -12.07
N ASN A 71 -7.68 6.51 -12.74
CA ASN A 71 -6.83 7.08 -13.79
C ASN A 71 -5.97 8.27 -13.35
N ASP A 72 -5.91 8.54 -12.04
CA ASP A 72 -5.10 9.62 -11.48
C ASP A 72 -4.19 9.09 -10.38
N ALA A 73 -2.88 9.10 -10.63
CA ALA A 73 -1.86 8.70 -9.66
C ALA A 73 -0.90 9.87 -9.42
N GLN A 74 -0.95 10.42 -8.21
CA GLN A 74 -0.22 11.59 -7.78
C GLN A 74 1.07 11.21 -7.05
N LYS A 75 2.13 11.98 -7.28
CA LYS A 75 3.43 11.78 -6.64
C LYS A 75 3.38 12.16 -5.16
N GLY A 76 4.02 11.36 -4.32
CA GLY A 76 4.22 11.66 -2.90
C GLY A 76 5.57 12.35 -2.63
N ASP A 77 6.13 12.07 -1.46
CA ASP A 77 7.39 12.63 -0.97
C ASP A 77 8.62 12.07 -1.69
N ILE A 78 8.54 10.80 -2.10
CA ILE A 78 9.67 10.04 -2.67
C ILE A 78 9.26 9.23 -3.92
N PRO A 79 8.76 9.88 -4.99
CA PRO A 79 8.26 9.20 -6.19
C PRO A 79 9.39 8.63 -7.08
N GLU A 80 10.64 9.05 -6.88
CA GLU A 80 11.76 8.75 -7.76
C GLU A 80 12.06 7.25 -7.82
N GLY A 81 12.17 6.71 -9.04
CA GLY A 81 12.43 5.29 -9.27
C GLY A 81 11.19 4.40 -9.16
N TYR A 82 10.02 4.99 -8.91
CA TYR A 82 8.73 4.30 -8.89
C TYR A 82 7.83 4.74 -10.04
N SER A 83 6.81 3.94 -10.34
CA SER A 83 5.70 4.32 -11.22
C SER A 83 4.42 3.69 -10.69
N ALA A 84 3.35 4.45 -10.57
CA ALA A 84 2.08 3.95 -10.05
C ALA A 84 0.95 4.08 -11.08
N SER A 85 -0.05 3.19 -10.99
CA SER A 85 -1.23 3.23 -11.86
C SER A 85 -2.47 2.73 -11.14
N ARG A 86 -3.57 3.48 -11.29
CA ARG A 86 -4.89 3.25 -10.68
C ARG A 86 -5.98 3.20 -11.76
N MET A 87 -5.93 2.22 -12.66
CA MET A 87 -6.92 2.11 -13.75
C MET A 87 -8.33 1.74 -13.26
N LYS A 88 -8.43 1.08 -12.10
CA LYS A 88 -9.69 0.64 -11.50
C LYS A 88 -9.71 1.03 -10.03
N LYS A 89 -10.86 1.44 -9.50
CA LYS A 89 -11.00 1.88 -8.11
C LYS A 89 -10.52 0.83 -7.11
N ALA A 90 -10.79 -0.43 -7.41
CA ALA A 90 -10.42 -1.59 -6.61
C ALA A 90 -8.91 -1.89 -6.60
N PHE A 91 -8.12 -1.35 -7.53
CA PHE A 91 -6.72 -1.75 -7.73
C PHE A 91 -5.78 -0.55 -7.77
N PHE A 92 -4.67 -0.64 -7.03
CA PHE A 92 -3.59 0.33 -7.13
C PHE A 92 -2.23 -0.35 -7.26
N SER A 93 -1.60 -0.16 -8.42
CA SER A 93 -0.32 -0.79 -8.75
C SER A 93 0.85 0.15 -8.52
N LEU A 94 1.98 -0.41 -8.07
CA LEU A 94 3.26 0.28 -7.89
C LEU A 94 4.38 -0.57 -8.51
N THR A 95 5.04 -0.01 -9.51
CA THR A 95 6.15 -0.63 -10.25
C THR A 95 7.47 0.00 -9.83
N MET A 96 8.50 -0.83 -9.66
CA MET A 96 9.86 -0.42 -9.28
C MET A 96 10.90 -1.37 -9.89
N THR A 97 12.18 -1.03 -9.79
CA THR A 97 13.25 -1.95 -10.22
C THR A 97 13.43 -3.09 -9.21
N SER A 98 13.77 -4.28 -9.68
CA SER A 98 13.99 -5.45 -8.81
C SER A 98 15.08 -5.21 -7.76
N VAL A 99 16.09 -4.38 -8.09
CA VAL A 99 17.18 -3.98 -7.20
C VAL A 99 16.66 -3.21 -5.98
N GLN A 100 15.64 -2.36 -6.15
CA GLN A 100 15.08 -1.55 -5.05
C GLN A 100 14.33 -2.39 -4.02
N LYS A 101 13.79 -3.56 -4.38
CA LYS A 101 12.97 -4.37 -3.47
C LYS A 101 13.76 -5.03 -2.33
N ASN A 102 15.08 -5.16 -2.43
CA ASN A 102 15.86 -6.19 -1.71
C ASN A 102 15.96 -6.06 -0.17
N ARG A 103 15.18 -5.19 0.50
CA ARG A 103 15.04 -5.11 1.97
C ARG A 103 13.95 -4.14 2.45
N GLN A 104 13.07 -3.68 1.57
CA GLN A 104 12.14 -2.59 1.84
C GLN A 104 10.72 -3.13 2.04
N LEU A 105 10.01 -2.63 3.05
CA LEU A 105 8.61 -2.93 3.27
C LEU A 105 7.76 -1.87 2.57
N TYR A 106 6.80 -2.34 1.77
CA TYR A 106 5.87 -1.50 1.03
C TYR A 106 4.46 -1.74 1.56
N ILE A 107 3.75 -0.66 1.84
CA ILE A 107 2.43 -0.70 2.45
C ILE A 107 1.47 0.06 1.54
N SER A 108 0.32 -0.54 1.28
CA SER A 108 -0.77 0.10 0.56
C SER A 108 -1.98 0.28 1.49
N VAL A 109 -2.49 1.50 1.59
CA VAL A 109 -3.63 1.81 2.47
C VAL A 109 -4.76 2.40 1.64
N PRO A 110 -5.93 1.74 1.54
CA PRO A 110 -7.16 2.40 1.11
C PRO A 110 -7.72 3.18 2.31
N VAL A 111 -7.94 4.49 2.16
CA VAL A 111 -8.35 5.36 3.28
C VAL A 111 -9.80 5.76 3.12
N VAL A 112 -10.55 5.72 4.23
CA VAL A 112 -11.83 6.42 4.38
C VAL A 112 -11.53 7.88 4.65
N GLU A 113 -11.87 8.77 3.73
CA GLU A 113 -11.91 10.20 4.03
C GLU A 113 -13.08 10.41 5.00
N THR A 114 -12.77 10.66 6.27
CA THR A 114 -13.77 11.07 7.26
C THR A 114 -13.96 12.56 7.09
N GLN A 115 -15.15 12.96 6.63
CA GLN A 115 -15.65 14.34 6.73
C GLN A 115 -15.95 14.66 8.20
#